data_AF-A0A936L5U1-F1
#
_entry.id   AF-A0A936L5U1-F1
#
_cell.length_a   1.000
_cell.length_b   1.000
_cell.length_c   1.000
_cell.angle_alpha   90.00
_cell.angle_beta   90.00
_cell.angle_gamma   90.00
#
_symmetry.space_group_name_H-M   'P 1'
#
loop_
_entity.id
_entity.type
_entity.pdbx_description
1 polymer ?
#
loop_
_entity_poly.entity_id
_entity_poly.type
_entity_poly.pdbx_seq_one_letter_code
_entity_poly.pdbx_strand_id
1 'polypeptide(L)'
;MANAWVRAALLTQKYSRHPEELVKRMVLIFQTLAGTPRGNFLSEFIVYYFSVTEISPAQLRQAIKPLPLSLKTDIMSTYEMILQQGIEKGIEKGIERGIERGIEKGIEQGIEVGIEKGIEMEKAQVVLRGYEEGLSLDTLAALTGFSLDQVRQLVDPSTG
;
A
#
# COMPACT_ATOMS: atom_id res chain seq x y z
N MET A 1 -36.44 2.06 27.65
CA MET A 1 -35.78 1.96 26.33
C MET A 1 -34.35 2.51 26.30
N ALA A 2 -34.02 3.64 26.96
CA ALA A 2 -32.65 4.22 27.00
C ALA A 2 -31.54 3.32 27.62
N ASN A 3 -31.90 2.34 28.45
CA ASN A 3 -30.95 1.50 29.19
C ASN A 3 -30.22 0.46 28.32
N ALA A 4 -30.84 -0.02 27.23
CA ALA A 4 -30.27 -1.09 26.39
C ALA A 4 -29.01 -0.63 25.64
N TRP A 5 -29.06 0.53 24.98
CA TRP A 5 -27.92 1.09 24.25
C TRP A 5 -26.74 1.42 25.15
N VAL A 6 -27.00 2.07 26.30
CA VAL A 6 -25.97 2.39 27.28
C VAL A 6 -25.33 1.11 27.81
N ARG A 7 -26.13 0.07 28.11
CA ARG A 7 -25.62 -1.22 28.56
C ARG A 7 -24.75 -1.90 27.49
N ALA A 8 -25.19 -1.93 26.24
CA ALA A 8 -24.42 -2.49 25.14
C ALA A 8 -23.10 -1.75 24.94
N ALA A 9 -23.12 -0.42 24.88
CA ALA A 9 -21.95 0.43 24.74
C ALA A 9 -20.95 0.24 25.90
N LEU A 10 -21.43 0.23 27.15
CA LEU A 10 -20.58 0.02 28.32
C LEU A 10 -19.98 -1.38 28.36
N LEU A 11 -20.72 -2.41 27.95
CA LEU A 11 -20.19 -3.77 27.85
C LEU A 11 -19.10 -3.84 26.79
N THR A 12 -19.33 -3.26 25.60
CA THR A 12 -18.32 -3.21 24.54
C THR A 12 -17.08 -2.43 25.00
N GLN A 13 -17.26 -1.25 25.58
CA GLN A 13 -16.18 -0.42 26.08
C GLN A 13 -15.38 -1.12 27.19
N LYS A 14 -16.06 -1.80 28.13
CA LYS A 14 -15.43 -2.52 29.23
C LYS A 14 -14.45 -3.59 28.74
N TYR A 15 -14.78 -4.30 27.66
CA TYR A 15 -13.96 -5.38 27.12
C TYR A 15 -13.19 -4.97 25.86
N SER A 16 -13.17 -3.68 25.49
CA SER A 16 -12.48 -3.19 24.28
C SER A 16 -10.98 -3.48 24.26
N ARG A 17 -10.34 -3.59 25.45
CA ARG A 17 -8.93 -3.99 25.60
C ARG A 17 -8.72 -5.50 25.66
N HIS A 18 -9.79 -6.28 25.64
CA HIS A 18 -9.78 -7.75 25.65
C HIS A 18 -10.70 -8.28 24.54
N PRO A 19 -10.30 -8.17 23.26
CA PRO A 19 -11.14 -8.50 22.11
C PRO A 19 -11.73 -9.92 22.15
N GLU A 20 -10.96 -10.90 22.63
CA GLU A 20 -11.45 -12.28 22.78
C GLU A 20 -12.62 -12.40 23.76
N GLU A 21 -12.55 -11.68 24.88
CA GLU A 21 -13.61 -11.66 25.90
C GLU A 21 -14.86 -10.91 25.40
N LEU A 22 -14.65 -9.93 24.53
CA LEU A 22 -15.72 -9.20 23.87
C LEU A 22 -16.47 -10.12 22.90
N VAL A 23 -15.76 -10.88 22.06
CA VAL A 23 -16.34 -11.88 21.15
C VAL A 23 -17.15 -12.93 21.90
N LYS A 24 -16.65 -13.45 23.03
CA LYS A 24 -17.40 -14.40 23.88
C LYS A 24 -18.75 -13.83 24.37
N ARG A 25 -18.86 -12.50 24.50
CA ARG A 25 -20.06 -11.80 24.99
C ARG A 25 -20.90 -11.21 23.87
N MET A 26 -20.52 -11.40 22.60
CA MET A 26 -21.22 -10.86 21.43
C MET A 26 -22.72 -11.15 21.50
N VAL A 27 -23.09 -12.42 21.70
CA VAL A 27 -24.50 -12.84 21.74
C VAL A 27 -25.25 -12.09 22.84
N LEU A 28 -24.69 -12.02 24.05
CA LEU A 28 -25.29 -11.30 25.17
C LEU A 28 -25.50 -9.82 24.82
N ILE A 29 -24.47 -9.16 24.29
CA ILE A 29 -24.49 -7.74 23.95
C ILE A 29 -25.54 -7.46 22.88
N PHE A 30 -25.53 -8.19 21.77
CA PHE A 30 -26.47 -7.98 20.68
C PHE A 30 -27.90 -8.39 21.04
N GLN A 31 -28.10 -9.40 21.89
CA GLN A 31 -29.43 -9.72 22.42
C GLN A 31 -30.04 -8.56 23.21
N THR A 32 -29.23 -7.76 23.93
CA THR A 32 -29.78 -6.56 24.62
C THR A 32 -30.37 -5.53 23.65
N LEU A 33 -29.97 -5.57 22.38
CA LEU A 33 -30.43 -4.68 21.31
C LEU A 33 -31.57 -5.27 20.47
N ALA A 34 -31.94 -6.54 20.66
CA ALA A 34 -32.90 -7.23 19.80
C ALA A 34 -34.32 -6.62 19.78
N GLY A 35 -34.68 -5.84 20.82
CA GLY A 35 -35.99 -5.20 20.98
C GLY A 35 -35.96 -3.67 20.96
N THR A 36 -34.83 -3.04 20.60
CA THR A 36 -34.72 -1.58 20.56
C THR A 36 -35.16 -1.02 19.20
N PRO A 37 -35.76 0.19 19.14
CA PRO A 37 -36.08 0.85 17.88
C PRO A 37 -34.87 0.92 16.96
N ARG A 38 -35.05 0.49 15.72
CA ARG A 38 -33.99 0.47 14.72
C ARG A 38 -33.81 1.85 14.12
N GLY A 39 -32.57 2.33 14.16
CA GLY A 39 -32.10 3.55 13.50
C GLY A 39 -30.61 3.41 13.22
N ASN A 40 -29.98 4.48 12.74
CA ASN A 40 -28.56 4.48 12.35
C ASN A 40 -27.60 4.00 13.46
N PHE A 41 -28.01 4.12 14.73
CA PHE A 41 -27.24 3.69 15.89
C PHE A 41 -26.88 2.19 15.92
N LEU A 42 -27.70 1.31 15.33
CA LEU A 42 -27.36 -0.13 15.29
C LEU A 42 -26.17 -0.39 14.38
N SER A 43 -26.19 0.18 13.18
CA SER A 43 -25.09 0.05 12.23
C SER A 43 -23.81 0.68 12.77
N GLU A 44 -23.90 1.88 13.37
CA GLU A 44 -22.76 2.54 14.03
C GLU A 44 -22.17 1.69 15.15
N PHE A 45 -23.04 1.09 15.99
CA PHE A 45 -22.60 0.20 17.05
C PHE A 45 -21.92 -1.06 16.50
N ILE A 46 -22.46 -1.66 15.43
CA ILE A 46 -21.86 -2.82 14.77
C ILE A 46 -20.49 -2.47 14.18
N VAL A 47 -20.37 -1.31 13.53
CA VAL A 47 -19.09 -0.80 13.01
C VAL A 47 -18.07 -0.64 14.13
N TYR A 48 -18.45 0.01 15.23
CA TYR A 48 -17.57 0.16 16.37
C TYR A 48 -17.19 -1.19 17.00
N TYR A 49 -18.15 -2.10 17.17
CA TYR A 49 -17.90 -3.41 17.73
C TYR A 49 -16.85 -4.16 16.90
N PHE A 50 -17.01 -4.22 15.57
CA PHE A 50 -16.07 -4.92 14.71
C PHE A 50 -14.75 -4.18 14.47
N SER A 51 -14.65 -2.88 14.76
CA SER A 51 -13.36 -2.17 14.69
C SER A 51 -12.45 -2.50 15.88
N VAL A 52 -13.00 -2.99 16.99
CA VAL A 52 -12.25 -3.38 18.19
C VAL A 52 -12.21 -4.89 18.42
N THR A 53 -12.81 -5.69 17.53
CA THR A 53 -12.77 -7.15 17.61
C THR A 53 -12.20 -7.77 16.35
N GLU A 54 -11.35 -8.78 16.53
CA GLU A 54 -10.92 -9.65 15.44
C GLU A 54 -11.80 -10.90 15.43
N ILE A 55 -12.68 -11.00 14.43
CA ILE A 55 -13.55 -12.15 14.23
C ILE A 55 -13.61 -12.47 12.75
N SER A 56 -13.41 -13.74 12.39
CA SER A 56 -13.54 -14.19 11.00
C SER A 56 -15.02 -14.30 10.58
N PRO A 57 -15.32 -14.25 9.27
CA PRO A 57 -16.68 -14.44 8.78
C PRO A 57 -17.30 -15.77 9.25
N ALA A 58 -16.50 -16.84 9.32
CA ALA A 58 -16.97 -18.15 9.77
C ALA A 58 -17.34 -18.15 11.26
N GLN A 59 -16.48 -17.59 12.11
CA GLN A 59 -16.74 -17.45 13.54
C GLN A 59 -17.96 -16.56 13.80
N LEU A 60 -18.10 -15.45 13.06
CA LEU A 60 -19.25 -14.57 13.17
C LEU A 60 -20.55 -15.30 12.83
N ARG A 61 -20.59 -16.00 11.69
CA ARG A 61 -21.76 -16.80 11.26
C ARG A 61 -22.15 -17.84 12.31
N GLN A 62 -21.19 -18.47 12.97
CA GLN A 62 -21.46 -19.42 14.05
C GLN A 62 -21.99 -18.72 15.31
N ALA A 63 -21.35 -17.62 15.70
CA ALA A 63 -21.65 -16.94 16.96
C ALA A 63 -23.01 -16.23 16.94
N ILE A 64 -23.45 -15.68 15.81
CA ILE A 64 -24.77 -15.01 15.72
C ILE A 64 -25.96 -15.98 15.57
N LYS A 65 -25.74 -17.30 15.41
CA LYS A 65 -26.84 -18.27 15.20
C LYS A 65 -28.03 -18.12 16.17
N PRO A 66 -27.82 -17.90 17.49
CA PRO A 66 -28.91 -17.75 18.47
C PRO A 66 -29.68 -16.43 18.36
N LEU A 67 -29.23 -15.48 17.55
CA LEU A 67 -29.86 -14.16 17.42
C LEU A 67 -31.09 -14.20 16.50
N PRO A 68 -32.07 -13.29 16.70
CA PRO A 68 -33.20 -13.12 15.80
C PRO A 68 -32.74 -12.85 14.36
N LEU A 69 -33.50 -13.34 13.38
CA LEU A 69 -33.15 -13.24 11.95
C LEU A 69 -32.82 -11.81 11.52
N SER A 70 -33.66 -10.86 11.91
CA SER A 70 -33.47 -9.45 11.56
C SER A 70 -32.13 -8.90 12.06
N LEU A 71 -31.77 -9.18 13.31
CA LEU A 71 -30.49 -8.74 13.87
C LEU A 71 -29.30 -9.45 13.21
N LYS A 72 -29.44 -10.73 12.85
CA LYS A 72 -28.41 -11.45 12.07
C LYS A 72 -28.17 -10.79 10.73
N THR A 73 -29.24 -10.39 10.04
CA THR A 73 -29.15 -9.70 8.75
C THR A 73 -28.42 -8.37 8.90
N ASP A 74 -28.78 -7.56 9.90
CA ASP A 74 -28.14 -6.26 10.15
C ASP A 74 -26.65 -6.40 10.49
N ILE A 75 -26.30 -7.37 11.34
CA ILE A 75 -24.90 -7.65 11.70
C ILE A 75 -24.11 -8.11 10.48
N MET A 76 -24.63 -9.07 9.71
CA MET A 76 -23.93 -9.63 8.56
C MET A 76 -23.75 -8.61 7.44
N SER A 77 -24.79 -7.84 7.09
CA SER A 77 -24.71 -6.83 6.03
C SER A 77 -23.71 -5.73 6.39
N THR A 78 -23.75 -5.24 7.63
CA THR A 78 -22.80 -4.22 8.10
C THR A 78 -21.37 -4.77 8.14
N TYR A 79 -21.17 -6.02 8.58
CA TYR A 79 -19.86 -6.66 8.59
C TYR A 79 -19.30 -6.87 7.17
N GLU A 80 -20.12 -7.33 6.23
CA GLU A 80 -19.73 -7.48 4.83
C GLU A 80 -19.37 -6.14 4.19
N MET A 81 -20.11 -5.07 4.49
CA MET A 81 -19.77 -3.70 4.07
C MET A 81 -18.41 -3.24 4.63
N ILE A 82 -18.13 -3.49 5.92
CA ILE A 82 -16.84 -3.16 6.55
C ILE A 82 -15.70 -3.91 5.86
N LEU A 83 -15.87 -5.21 5.60
CA LEU A 83 -14.87 -6.02 4.90
C LEU A 83 -14.62 -5.51 3.48
N GLN A 84 -15.69 -5.22 2.73
CA GLN A 84 -15.57 -4.72 1.37
C GLN A 84 -14.82 -3.39 1.31
N GLN A 85 -15.19 -2.44 2.18
CA GLN A 85 -14.49 -1.14 2.27
C GLN A 85 -13.03 -1.30 2.72
N GLY A 86 -12.75 -2.25 3.62
CA GLY A 86 -11.39 -2.55 4.06
C GLY A 86 -10.52 -3.10 2.92
N ILE A 87 -11.08 -4.02 2.12
CA ILE A 87 -10.41 -4.58 0.95
C ILE A 87 -10.16 -3.49 -0.10
N GLU A 88 -11.18 -2.69 -0.44
CA GLU A 88 -11.08 -1.62 -1.42
C GLU A 88 -10.00 -0.60 -1.05
N LYS A 89 -10.01 -0.09 0.19
CA LYS A 89 -8.98 0.82 0.70
C LYS A 89 -7.59 0.18 0.73
N GLY A 90 -7.52 -1.11 1.03
CA GLY A 90 -6.27 -1.87 1.03
C GLY A 90 -5.66 -1.97 -0.36
N ILE A 91 -6.49 -2.28 -1.37
CA ILE A 91 -6.10 -2.35 -2.78
C ILE A 91 -5.69 -0.97 -3.28
N GLU A 92 -6.49 0.06 -3.04
CA GLU A 92 -6.21 1.44 -3.46
C GLU A 92 -4.85 1.91 -2.93
N LYS A 93 -4.63 1.80 -1.61
CA LYS A 93 -3.34 2.18 -1.00
C LYS A 93 -2.18 1.32 -1.49
N GLY A 94 -2.43 0.04 -1.79
CA GLY A 94 -1.42 -0.86 -2.33
C GLY A 94 -0.98 -0.45 -3.74
N ILE A 95 -1.95 -0.13 -4.60
CA ILE A 95 -1.71 0.34 -5.98
C ILE A 95 -1.02 1.69 -5.97
N GLU A 96 -1.53 2.67 -5.21
CA GLU A 96 -0.96 4.02 -5.10
C GLU A 96 0.53 3.96 -4.71
N ARG A 97 0.84 3.27 -3.61
CA ARG A 97 2.23 3.10 -3.14
C ARG A 97 3.09 2.33 -4.13
N GLY A 98 2.52 1.34 -4.82
CA GLY A 98 3.21 0.55 -5.83
C GLY A 98 3.61 1.40 -7.03
N ILE A 99 2.68 2.21 -7.54
CA ILE A 99 2.89 3.11 -8.68
C ILE A 99 3.90 4.19 -8.31
N GLU A 100 3.73 4.87 -7.17
CA GLU A 100 4.62 5.94 -6.72
C GLU A 100 6.07 5.45 -6.64
N ARG A 101 6.31 4.34 -5.94
CA ARG A 101 7.66 3.75 -5.82
C ARG A 101 8.21 3.24 -7.16
N GLY A 102 7.35 2.74 -8.03
CA GLY A 102 7.75 2.25 -9.35
C GLY A 102 8.20 3.39 -10.26
N ILE A 103 7.44 4.49 -10.29
CA ILE A 103 7.76 5.69 -11.06
C ILE A 103 9.02 6.35 -10.53
N GLU A 104 9.13 6.56 -9.21
CA GLU A 104 10.30 7.19 -8.60
C GLU A 104 11.60 6.45 -8.96
N LYS A 105 11.63 5.13 -8.75
CA LYS A 105 12.80 4.30 -9.10
C LYS A 105 13.08 4.28 -10.60
N GLY A 106 12.03 4.20 -11.41
CA GLY A 106 12.17 4.18 -12.87
C GLY A 106 12.75 5.48 -13.42
N ILE A 107 12.30 6.63 -12.89
CA ILE A 107 12.81 7.95 -13.26
C ILE A 107 14.26 8.11 -12.79
N GLU A 108 14.56 7.77 -11.53
CA GLU A 108 15.92 7.86 -10.97
C GLU A 108 16.93 7.07 -11.82
N GLN A 109 16.64 5.79 -12.06
CA GLN A 109 17.50 4.92 -12.88
C GLN A 109 17.59 5.40 -14.33
N GLY A 110 16.47 5.86 -14.91
CA GLY A 110 16.44 6.37 -16.27
C GLY A 110 17.28 7.64 -16.44
N ILE A 111 17.23 8.56 -15.47
CA ILE A 111 18.03 9.79 -15.47
C ILE A 111 19.50 9.46 -15.29
N GLU A 112 19.86 8.61 -14.34
CA GLU A 112 21.25 8.22 -14.08
C GLU A 112 21.91 7.61 -15.33
N VAL A 113 21.28 6.58 -15.91
CA VAL A 113 21.78 5.92 -17.13
C VAL A 113 21.79 6.88 -18.32
N GLY A 114 20.78 7.77 -18.41
CA GLY A 114 20.70 8.76 -19.48
C GLY A 114 21.84 9.79 -19.42
N ILE A 115 22.13 10.30 -18.22
CA ILE A 115 23.22 11.26 -18.00
C ILE A 115 24.57 10.62 -18.26
N GLU A 116 24.82 9.41 -17.74
CA GLU A 116 26.08 8.69 -17.94
C GLU A 116 26.37 8.46 -19.42
N LYS A 117 25.38 7.91 -20.16
CA LYS A 117 25.50 7.72 -21.62
C LYS A 117 25.70 9.04 -22.37
N GLY A 118 25.00 10.09 -21.95
CA GLY A 118 25.16 11.42 -22.56
C GLY A 118 26.58 11.96 -22.41
N ILE A 119 27.15 11.84 -21.20
CA ILE A 119 28.53 12.26 -20.92
C ILE A 119 29.54 11.42 -21.70
N GLU A 120 29.36 10.10 -21.78
CA GLU A 120 30.24 9.23 -22.56
C GLU A 120 30.19 9.57 -24.07
N MET A 121 29.00 9.79 -24.62
CA MET A 121 28.84 10.20 -26.01
C MET A 121 29.49 11.56 -26.29
N GLU A 122 29.33 12.53 -25.38
CA GLU A 122 29.98 13.84 -25.52
C GLU A 122 31.51 13.69 -25.52
N LYS A 123 32.07 12.93 -24.57
CA LYS A 123 33.51 12.64 -24.50
C LYS A 123 34.02 12.00 -25.78
N ALA A 124 33.30 11.02 -26.32
CA ALA A 124 33.65 10.39 -27.58
C ALA A 124 33.63 11.39 -28.75
N GLN A 125 32.65 12.29 -28.81
CA GLN A 125 32.61 13.35 -29.83
C GLN A 125 33.75 14.36 -29.69
N VAL A 126 34.21 14.64 -28.47
CA VAL A 126 35.39 15.49 -28.22
C VAL A 126 36.65 14.81 -28.75
N VAL A 127 36.82 13.50 -28.52
CA VAL A 127 37.94 12.72 -29.07
C VAL A 127 37.96 12.80 -30.60
N LEU A 128 36.83 12.49 -31.25
CA LEU A 128 36.76 12.45 -32.71
C LEU A 128 37.09 13.81 -33.34
N ARG A 129 36.44 14.88 -32.87
CA ARG A 129 36.67 16.24 -33.38
C ARG A 129 38.09 16.72 -33.10
N GLY A 130 38.60 16.49 -31.90
CA GLY A 130 39.94 16.93 -31.56
C GLY A 130 41.02 16.18 -32.35
N TYR A 131 40.80 14.90 -32.67
CA TYR A 131 41.69 14.15 -33.55
C TYR A 131 41.67 14.70 -34.99
N GLU A 132 40.50 15.03 -35.52
CA GLU A 132 40.36 15.70 -36.84
C GLU A 132 41.08 17.06 -36.87
N GLU A 133 41.11 17.79 -35.75
CA GLU A 133 41.84 19.06 -35.59
C GLU A 133 43.35 18.87 -35.37
N GLY A 134 43.84 17.63 -35.28
CA GLY A 134 45.27 17.30 -35.16
C GLY A 134 45.82 17.25 -33.73
N LEU A 135 44.97 17.16 -32.71
CA LEU A 135 45.41 16.93 -31.32
C LEU A 135 46.00 15.53 -31.17
N SER A 136 47.03 15.40 -30.32
CA SER A 136 47.64 14.10 -30.04
C SER A 136 46.72 13.21 -29.22
N LEU A 137 46.83 11.88 -29.42
CA LEU A 137 46.05 10.88 -28.68
C LEU A 137 46.25 11.01 -27.16
N ASP A 138 47.47 11.33 -26.71
CA ASP A 138 47.78 11.57 -25.29
C ASP A 138 47.02 12.78 -24.73
N THR A 139 46.89 13.85 -25.52
CA THR A 139 46.15 15.05 -25.12
C THR A 139 44.65 14.76 -25.04
N LEU A 140 44.10 14.01 -26.00
CA LEU A 140 42.69 13.61 -26.02
C LEU A 140 42.33 12.67 -24.87
N ALA A 141 43.21 11.73 -24.54
CA ALA A 141 43.07 10.85 -23.37
C ALA A 141 43.04 11.68 -22.07
N ALA A 142 43.98 12.62 -21.92
CA ALA A 142 44.04 13.50 -20.74
C ALA A 142 42.81 14.41 -20.61
N LEU A 143 42.26 14.93 -21.71
CA LEU A 143 41.10 15.84 -21.71
C LEU A 143 39.78 15.14 -21.41
N THR A 144 39.58 13.91 -21.90
CA THR A 144 38.30 13.19 -21.81
C THR A 144 38.26 12.20 -20.64
N GLY A 145 39.44 11.83 -20.13
CA GLY A 145 39.61 10.81 -19.10
C GLY A 145 39.52 9.38 -19.63
N PHE A 146 39.50 9.18 -20.95
CA PHE A 146 39.61 7.86 -21.58
C PHE A 146 41.04 7.34 -21.54
N SER A 147 41.19 6.01 -21.56
CA SER A 147 42.50 5.39 -21.76
C SER A 147 42.98 5.60 -23.20
N LEU A 148 44.30 5.52 -23.41
CA LEU A 148 44.88 5.61 -24.75
C LEU A 148 44.29 4.55 -25.71
N ASP A 149 43.99 3.36 -25.21
CA ASP A 149 43.40 2.30 -26.03
C ASP A 149 41.94 2.59 -26.39
N GLN A 150 41.15 3.19 -25.48
CA GLN A 150 39.80 3.66 -25.77
C GLN A 150 39.80 4.77 -26.83
N VAL A 151 40.70 5.73 -26.71
CA VAL A 151 40.88 6.81 -27.70
C VAL A 151 41.28 6.23 -29.06
N ARG A 152 42.21 5.27 -29.10
CA ARG A 152 42.60 4.56 -30.33
C ARG A 152 41.42 3.82 -30.97
N GLN A 153 40.66 3.06 -30.21
CA GLN A 153 39.48 2.34 -30.71
C GLN A 153 38.41 3.26 -31.28
N LEU A 154 38.22 4.44 -30.69
CA LEU A 154 37.24 5.42 -31.18
C LEU A 154 37.66 6.03 -32.53
N VAL A 155 38.95 6.25 -32.74
CA VAL A 155 39.50 6.91 -33.92
C VAL A 155 39.81 5.94 -35.06
N ASP A 156 40.24 4.73 -34.73
CA ASP A 156 40.51 3.64 -35.67
C ASP A 156 39.89 2.32 -35.16
N PRO A 157 38.64 2.02 -35.55
CA PRO A 157 37.94 0.81 -35.10
C PRO A 157 38.56 -0.50 -35.62
N SER A 158 39.48 -0.42 -36.58
CA SER A 158 40.10 -1.59 -37.25
C SER A 158 41.33 -2.17 -36.53
N THR A 159 41.78 -1.54 -35.44
CA THR A 159 42.98 -1.98 -34.68
C THR A 159 42.67 -2.87 -33.46
N GLY A 160 41.42 -3.34 -33.31
CA GLY A 160 40.96 -4.22 -32.21
C GLY A 160 40.87 -5.69 -32.58
#